data_AF-A0A419SW33-F1
#
_entry.id   AF-A0A419SW33-F1
#
_cell.length_a   1.000
_cell.length_b   1.000
_cell.length_c   1.000
_cell.angle_alpha   90.00
_cell.angle_beta   90.00
_cell.angle_gamma   90.00
#
_symmetry.space_group_name_H-M   'P 1'
#
loop_
_entity.id
_entity.type
_entity.pdbx_description
1 polymer ?
#
loop_
_entity_poly.entity_id
_entity_poly.type
_entity_poly.pdbx_seq_one_letter_code
_entity_poly.pdbx_strand_id
1 'polypeptide(L)'
;MEDKKKVVKAFSRIGFGYGAFIATTLLLQLGFGVFIAVLSIFNIHIPIGNWYIVVSSLANYVVGGGISYLIIRSMPVTLSTNSEKVSAKTLFAGFLVCMSGLYIGNLMGLALMKVVSVLQGRPMVNPVTEILNGLSGWAILLVMVIMAPIFEEILFRKVLIDRVRVYGDKAAIIMSGFIFGLSHGNFYQFFYAFFIGIVLAYIYIHTGKLRYTILFHMAINFIGSILGLKVQEVRWLIPIYSIIMLMAVAAGIVIFFQNRKNLIFQPGQKETWGRGSFKTLFLNFGMIFFFLLSTATFVLSEIR
;
A
#
# COMPACT_ATOMS: atom_id res chain seq x y z
N MET A 1 -4.19 17.68 -28.81
CA MET A 1 -2.92 16.92 -28.80
C MET A 1 -1.98 17.37 -27.67
N GLU A 2 -1.91 18.66 -27.36
CA GLU A 2 -1.04 19.22 -26.32
C GLU A 2 -1.46 18.82 -24.89
N ASP A 3 -2.75 18.79 -24.58
CA ASP A 3 -3.24 18.37 -23.25
C ASP A 3 -2.93 16.92 -22.93
N LYS A 4 -3.01 16.03 -23.94
CA LYS A 4 -2.62 14.63 -23.78
C LYS A 4 -1.12 14.49 -23.47
N LYS A 5 -0.26 15.29 -24.10
CA LYS A 5 1.19 15.32 -23.78
C LYS A 5 1.44 15.80 -22.34
N LYS A 6 0.70 16.82 -21.87
CA LYS A 6 0.78 17.31 -20.49
C LYS A 6 0.34 16.25 -19.47
N VAL A 7 -0.72 15.50 -19.77
CA VAL A 7 -1.17 14.35 -18.96
C VAL A 7 -0.08 13.27 -18.90
N VAL A 8 0.43 12.81 -20.05
CA VAL A 8 1.48 11.79 -20.11
C VAL A 8 2.70 12.20 -19.30
N LYS A 9 3.12 13.46 -19.40
CA LYS A 9 4.25 14.00 -18.63
C LYS A 9 4.00 13.95 -17.13
N ALA A 10 2.76 14.26 -16.69
CA ALA A 10 2.38 14.19 -15.28
C ALA A 10 2.41 12.76 -14.74
N PHE A 11 1.81 11.80 -15.44
CA PHE A 11 1.82 10.40 -15.01
C PHE A 11 3.20 9.75 -15.12
N SER A 12 4.01 10.14 -16.11
CA SER A 12 5.42 9.76 -16.17
C SER A 12 6.19 10.27 -14.96
N ARG A 13 5.95 11.51 -14.56
CA ARG A 13 6.58 12.08 -13.36
C ARG A 13 6.16 11.36 -12.07
N ILE A 14 4.90 10.95 -11.96
CA ILE A 14 4.41 10.11 -10.86
C ILE A 14 5.16 8.77 -10.87
N GLY A 15 5.21 8.09 -12.01
CA GLY A 15 5.93 6.83 -12.14
C GLY A 15 7.40 6.96 -11.75
N PHE A 16 8.09 8.03 -12.15
CA PHE A 16 9.45 8.29 -11.68
C PHE A 16 9.54 8.54 -10.17
N GLY A 17 8.60 9.28 -9.58
CA GLY A 17 8.57 9.53 -8.14
C GLY A 17 8.45 8.24 -7.32
N TYR A 18 7.47 7.41 -7.63
CA TYR A 18 7.25 6.14 -6.93
C TYR A 18 8.24 5.04 -7.35
N GLY A 19 8.76 5.09 -8.59
CA GLY A 19 9.89 4.27 -8.99
C GLY A 19 11.15 4.60 -8.20
N ALA A 20 11.44 5.88 -7.98
CA ALA A 20 12.56 6.32 -7.14
C ALA A 20 12.38 5.91 -5.68
N PHE A 21 11.15 5.88 -5.16
CA PHE A 21 10.85 5.31 -3.84
C PHE A 21 11.28 3.84 -3.77
N ILE A 22 10.86 2.99 -4.71
CA ILE A 22 11.24 1.57 -4.76
C ILE A 22 12.74 1.39 -5.00
N ALA A 23 13.35 2.17 -5.88
CA ALA A 23 14.79 2.15 -6.10
C ALA A 23 15.55 2.48 -4.80
N THR A 24 15.06 3.46 -4.03
CA THR A 24 15.66 3.82 -2.74
C THR A 24 15.54 2.68 -1.74
N THR A 25 14.39 1.98 -1.68
CA THR A 25 14.24 0.77 -0.87
C THR A 25 15.33 -0.26 -1.18
N LEU A 26 15.51 -0.57 -2.47
CA LEU A 26 16.51 -1.56 -2.94
C LEU A 26 17.94 -1.10 -2.63
N LEU A 27 18.26 0.17 -2.86
CA LEU A 27 19.58 0.74 -2.60
C LEU A 27 19.90 0.79 -1.11
N LEU A 28 18.93 1.12 -0.25
CA LEU A 28 19.11 1.09 1.20
C LEU A 28 19.37 -0.33 1.67
N GLN A 29 18.59 -1.31 1.19
CA GLN A 29 18.77 -2.70 1.56
C GLN A 29 20.15 -3.24 1.13
N LEU A 30 20.56 -2.95 -0.11
CA LEU A 30 21.89 -3.31 -0.61
C LEU A 30 22.99 -2.61 0.17
N GLY A 31 22.86 -1.30 0.41
CA GLY A 31 23.83 -0.48 1.13
C GLY A 31 24.04 -0.97 2.55
N PHE A 32 22.97 -1.28 3.28
CA PHE A 32 23.08 -1.88 4.61
C PHE A 32 23.74 -3.26 4.57
N GLY A 33 23.40 -4.10 3.58
CA GLY A 33 24.02 -5.41 3.40
C GLY A 33 25.52 -5.32 3.18
N VAL A 34 25.96 -4.42 2.27
CA VAL A 34 27.38 -4.16 2.01
C VAL A 34 28.07 -3.60 3.25
N PHE A 35 27.44 -2.65 3.94
CA PHE A 35 28.00 -2.08 5.17
C PHE A 35 28.26 -3.16 6.24
N ILE A 36 27.29 -4.05 6.48
CA ILE A 36 27.44 -5.17 7.42
C ILE A 36 28.54 -6.13 6.96
N ALA A 37 28.59 -6.45 5.66
CA ALA A 37 29.63 -7.32 5.10
C ALA A 37 31.04 -6.75 5.27
N VAL A 38 31.22 -5.44 5.05
CA VAL A 38 32.51 -4.75 5.25
C VAL A 38 32.93 -4.80 6.72
N LEU A 39 32.02 -4.54 7.66
CA LEU A 39 32.34 -4.63 9.09
C LEU A 39 32.77 -6.04 9.51
N SER A 40 32.15 -7.07 8.92
CA SER A 40 32.53 -8.47 9.17
C SER A 40 33.96 -8.78 8.73
N ILE A 41 34.47 -8.15 7.64
CA ILE A 41 35.88 -8.27 7.24
C ILE A 41 36.83 -7.77 8.35
N PHE A 42 36.40 -6.76 9.11
CA PHE A 42 37.14 -6.23 10.26
C PHE A 42 36.84 -6.95 11.58
N ASN A 43 36.18 -8.12 11.54
CA ASN A 43 35.70 -8.89 12.70
C ASN A 43 34.69 -8.14 13.59
N ILE A 44 34.10 -7.04 13.10
CA ILE A 44 33.05 -6.30 13.80
C ILE A 44 31.70 -6.92 13.43
N HIS A 45 31.11 -7.66 14.36
CA HIS A 45 29.82 -8.32 14.16
C HIS A 45 28.70 -7.50 14.78
N ILE A 46 27.84 -6.91 13.94
CA ILE A 46 26.64 -6.22 14.40
C ILE A 46 25.47 -7.22 14.42
N PRO A 47 24.85 -7.49 15.58
CA PRO A 47 23.68 -8.35 15.64
C PRO A 47 22.50 -7.68 14.93
N ILE A 48 22.04 -8.28 13.84
CA ILE A 48 20.82 -7.85 13.15
C ILE A 48 19.63 -8.24 14.03
N GLY A 49 18.80 -7.26 14.38
CA GLY A 49 17.61 -7.49 15.21
C GLY A 49 16.55 -6.42 14.97
N ASN A 50 15.67 -6.21 15.94
CA ASN A 50 14.55 -5.26 15.82
C ASN A 50 14.96 -3.84 15.40
N TRP A 51 16.11 -3.36 15.90
CA TRP A 51 16.62 -2.02 15.58
C TRP A 51 16.88 -1.83 14.09
N TYR A 52 17.33 -2.88 13.40
CA TYR A 52 17.65 -2.82 11.98
C TYR A 52 16.40 -2.50 11.16
N ILE A 53 15.30 -3.22 11.41
CA ILE A 53 14.02 -2.98 10.73
C ILE A 53 13.50 -1.57 11.01
N VAL A 54 13.56 -1.12 12.27
CA VAL A 54 13.12 0.25 12.63
C VAL A 54 13.91 1.30 11.84
N VAL A 55 15.24 1.21 11.84
CA VAL A 55 16.12 2.17 11.16
C VAL A 55 15.94 2.08 9.64
N SER A 56 15.90 0.87 9.06
CA SER A 56 15.73 0.69 7.62
C SER A 56 14.37 1.20 7.12
N SER A 57 13.30 0.94 7.88
CA SER A 57 11.95 1.42 7.53
C SER A 57 11.86 2.94 7.64
N LEU A 58 12.40 3.54 8.70
CA LEU A 58 12.44 4.99 8.85
C LEU A 58 13.25 5.64 7.73
N ALA A 59 14.44 5.11 7.43
CA ALA A 59 15.28 5.59 6.34
C ALA A 59 14.55 5.49 5.00
N ASN A 60 13.82 4.39 4.75
CA ASN A 60 13.06 4.24 3.52
C ASN A 60 11.98 5.31 3.35
N TYR A 61 11.17 5.56 4.40
CA TYR A 61 10.13 6.57 4.31
C TYR A 61 10.67 8.01 4.26
N VAL A 62 11.72 8.31 5.03
CA VAL A 62 12.31 9.66 5.06
C VAL A 62 13.06 9.95 3.76
N VAL A 63 13.97 9.08 3.36
CA VAL A 63 14.82 9.28 2.18
C VAL A 63 14.03 8.96 0.91
N GLY A 64 13.48 7.76 0.79
CA GLY A 64 12.73 7.34 -0.40
C GLY A 64 11.45 8.15 -0.57
N GLY A 65 10.66 8.31 0.49
CA GLY A 65 9.46 9.12 0.46
C GLY A 65 9.75 10.60 0.20
N GLY A 66 10.84 11.12 0.79
CA GLY A 66 11.35 12.47 0.52
C GLY A 66 11.73 12.68 -0.95
N ILE A 67 12.49 11.74 -1.55
CA ILE A 67 12.85 11.77 -2.97
C ILE A 67 11.60 11.74 -3.85
N SER A 68 10.65 10.83 -3.58
CA SER A 68 9.39 10.75 -4.31
C SER A 68 8.62 12.08 -4.25
N TYR A 69 8.49 12.66 -3.06
CA TYR A 69 7.88 13.98 -2.87
C TYR A 69 8.63 15.06 -3.67
N LEU A 70 9.96 15.15 -3.57
CA LEU A 70 10.75 16.15 -4.29
C LEU A 70 10.58 16.03 -5.81
N ILE A 71 10.49 14.82 -6.34
CA ILE A 71 10.24 14.57 -7.75
C ILE A 71 8.87 15.13 -8.14
N ILE A 72 7.81 14.86 -7.37
CA ILE A 72 6.43 15.23 -7.78
C ILE A 72 5.93 16.57 -7.22
N ARG A 73 6.67 17.24 -6.32
CA ARG A 73 6.17 18.38 -5.52
C ARG A 73 5.64 19.55 -6.35
N SER A 74 6.24 19.81 -7.51
CA SER A 74 5.87 20.92 -8.40
C SER A 74 4.67 20.64 -9.30
N MET A 75 4.06 19.46 -9.22
CA MET A 75 2.75 19.21 -9.84
C MET A 75 1.66 20.02 -9.11
N PRO A 76 0.65 20.53 -9.83
CA PRO A 76 -0.43 21.29 -9.22
C PRO A 76 -1.25 20.41 -8.27
N VAL A 77 -1.71 21.01 -7.18
CA VAL A 77 -2.58 20.37 -6.18
C VAL A 77 -3.99 20.97 -6.32
N THR A 78 -5.00 20.12 -6.51
CA THR A 78 -6.37 20.57 -6.81
C THR A 78 -7.40 20.16 -5.76
N LEU A 79 -6.95 19.68 -4.59
CA LEU A 79 -7.86 19.24 -3.54
C LEU A 79 -8.41 20.45 -2.76
N SER A 80 -9.58 20.93 -3.19
CA SER A 80 -10.54 21.67 -2.36
C SER A 80 -11.41 20.65 -1.64
N THR A 81 -11.28 20.54 -0.32
CA THR A 81 -12.05 19.57 0.48
C THR A 81 -13.28 20.24 1.07
N ASN A 82 -14.46 19.69 0.81
CA ASN A 82 -15.60 19.92 1.71
C ASN A 82 -15.29 19.19 3.01
N SER A 83 -14.82 19.93 4.00
CA SER A 83 -14.36 19.44 5.31
C SER A 83 -15.52 19.00 6.23
N GLU A 84 -16.55 18.38 5.68
CA GLU A 84 -17.67 17.92 6.51
C GLU A 84 -17.21 16.80 7.44
N LYS A 85 -17.73 16.80 8.67
CA LYS A 85 -17.46 15.73 9.62
C LYS A 85 -18.31 14.52 9.21
N VAL A 86 -17.65 13.40 8.96
CA VAL A 86 -18.34 12.14 8.66
C VAL A 86 -18.81 11.48 9.95
N SER A 87 -20.03 10.94 9.93
CA SER A 87 -20.60 10.23 11.08
C SER A 87 -19.79 8.97 11.43
N ALA A 88 -19.75 8.62 12.72
CA ALA A 88 -19.07 7.40 13.17
C ALA A 88 -19.63 6.12 12.52
N LYS A 89 -20.95 6.08 12.26
CA LYS A 89 -21.61 4.97 11.56
C LYS A 89 -21.09 4.79 10.13
N THR A 90 -20.94 5.90 9.40
CA THR A 90 -20.40 5.87 8.03
C THR A 90 -18.93 5.45 8.01
N LEU A 91 -18.15 5.91 9.00
CA LEU A 91 -16.75 5.47 9.15
C LEU A 91 -16.69 3.97 9.45
N PHE A 92 -17.46 3.48 10.43
CA PHE A 92 -17.49 2.05 10.76
C PHE A 92 -17.91 1.19 9.57
N ALA A 93 -18.93 1.61 8.81
CA ALA A 93 -19.33 0.95 7.57
C ALA A 93 -18.18 0.92 6.54
N GLY A 94 -17.47 2.03 6.36
CA GLY A 94 -16.28 2.10 5.50
C GLY A 94 -15.14 1.19 5.96
N PHE A 95 -14.96 1.03 7.28
CA PHE A 95 -13.98 0.11 7.85
C PHE A 95 -14.32 -1.34 7.53
N LEU A 96 -15.59 -1.75 7.67
CA LEU A 96 -16.03 -3.11 7.27
C LEU A 96 -15.80 -3.37 5.78
N VAL A 97 -16.05 -2.38 4.92
CA VAL A 97 -15.74 -2.48 3.48
C VAL A 97 -14.22 -2.65 3.25
N CYS A 98 -13.36 -1.97 4.03
CA CYS A 98 -11.92 -2.19 3.98
C CYS A 98 -11.57 -3.63 4.37
N MET A 99 -12.17 -4.17 5.44
CA MET A 99 -11.94 -5.55 5.88
C MET A 99 -12.35 -6.57 4.81
N SER A 100 -13.46 -6.34 4.10
CA SER A 100 -13.84 -7.17 2.96
C SER A 100 -12.81 -7.12 1.83
N GLY A 101 -12.34 -5.92 1.46
CA GLY A 101 -11.30 -5.73 0.45
C GLY A 101 -9.99 -6.43 0.84
N LEU A 102 -9.60 -6.32 2.12
CA LEU A 102 -8.44 -7.02 2.67
C LEU A 102 -8.57 -8.53 2.52
N TYR A 103 -9.70 -9.10 2.95
CA TYR A 103 -9.89 -10.55 2.96
C TYR A 103 -9.96 -11.13 1.55
N ILE A 104 -10.69 -10.48 0.64
CA ILE A 104 -10.76 -10.87 -0.78
C ILE A 104 -9.36 -10.80 -1.41
N GLY A 105 -8.63 -9.71 -1.19
CA GLY A 105 -7.27 -9.56 -1.71
C GLY A 105 -6.32 -10.62 -1.16
N ASN A 106 -6.41 -10.93 0.13
CA ASN A 106 -5.60 -12.00 0.74
C ASN A 106 -5.90 -13.37 0.10
N LEU A 107 -7.17 -13.71 -0.14
CA LEU A 107 -7.54 -14.94 -0.83
C LEU A 107 -6.99 -14.99 -2.26
N MET A 108 -7.00 -13.87 -2.99
CA MET A 108 -6.43 -13.78 -4.34
C MET A 108 -4.91 -13.98 -4.33
N GLY A 109 -4.21 -13.37 -3.38
CA GLY A 109 -2.77 -13.55 -3.19
C GLY A 109 -2.42 -15.00 -2.87
N LEU A 110 -3.12 -15.61 -1.90
CA LEU A 110 -2.92 -17.01 -1.53
C LEU A 110 -3.22 -17.97 -2.69
N ALA A 111 -4.29 -17.72 -3.45
CA ALA A 111 -4.64 -18.54 -4.61
C ALA A 111 -3.56 -18.46 -5.70
N LEU A 112 -3.07 -17.26 -6.01
CA LEU A 112 -1.99 -17.07 -6.97
C LEU A 112 -0.71 -17.77 -6.52
N MET A 113 -0.30 -17.56 -5.26
CA MET A 113 0.92 -18.15 -4.73
C MET A 113 0.86 -19.67 -4.60
N LYS A 114 -0.34 -20.23 -4.39
CA LYS A 114 -0.56 -21.68 -4.50
C LYS A 114 -0.34 -22.19 -5.92
N VAL A 115 -0.81 -21.48 -6.94
CA VAL A 115 -0.54 -21.83 -8.35
C VAL A 115 0.95 -21.76 -8.64
N VAL A 116 1.63 -20.69 -8.23
CA VAL A 116 3.09 -20.54 -8.40
C VAL A 116 3.85 -21.67 -7.71
N SER A 117 3.45 -22.04 -6.48
CA SER A 117 4.06 -23.15 -5.74
C SER A 117 3.96 -24.48 -6.49
N VAL A 118 2.80 -24.79 -7.08
CA VAL A 118 2.61 -25.99 -7.90
C VAL A 118 3.48 -25.94 -9.16
N LEU A 119 3.54 -24.80 -9.84
CA LEU A 119 4.33 -24.63 -11.07
C LEU A 119 5.85 -24.72 -10.84
N GLN A 120 6.33 -24.23 -9.69
CA GLN A 120 7.76 -24.29 -9.34
C GLN A 120 8.16 -25.59 -8.64
N GLY A 121 7.21 -26.44 -8.26
CA GLY A 121 7.48 -27.69 -7.53
C GLY A 121 8.07 -27.49 -6.13
N ARG A 122 7.92 -26.30 -5.54
CA ARG A 122 8.43 -25.97 -4.20
C ARG A 122 7.42 -25.12 -3.40
N PRO A 123 7.38 -25.22 -2.06
CA PRO A 123 6.52 -24.37 -1.25
C PRO A 123 6.95 -22.90 -1.36
N MET A 124 5.98 -22.00 -1.53
CA MET A 124 6.21 -20.55 -1.48
C MET A 124 6.07 -20.05 -0.05
N VAL A 125 7.01 -19.21 0.37
CA VAL A 125 7.04 -18.65 1.73
C VAL A 125 6.44 -17.26 1.70
N ASN A 126 5.59 -16.93 2.69
CA ASN A 126 5.03 -15.61 2.83
C ASN A 126 6.02 -14.67 3.55
N PRO A 127 6.59 -13.65 2.87
CA PRO A 127 7.58 -12.77 3.47
C PRO A 127 7.05 -12.01 4.69
N VAL A 128 5.74 -11.74 4.74
CA VAL A 128 5.11 -11.08 5.88
C VAL A 128 5.18 -11.96 7.12
N THR A 129 4.89 -13.26 6.98
CA THR A 129 4.93 -14.21 8.09
C THR A 129 6.35 -14.38 8.62
N GLU A 130 7.36 -14.41 7.75
CA GLU A 130 8.77 -14.45 8.17
C GLU A 130 9.15 -13.22 9.00
N ILE A 131 8.80 -12.02 8.51
CA ILE A 131 9.11 -10.78 9.22
C ILE A 131 8.37 -10.72 10.56
N LEU A 132 7.08 -11.11 10.60
CA LEU A 132 6.30 -11.11 11.84
C LEU A 132 6.87 -12.08 12.89
N ASN A 133 7.29 -13.27 12.47
CA ASN A 133 7.87 -14.27 13.38
C ASN A 133 9.29 -13.89 13.85
N GLY A 134 10.02 -13.10 13.05
CA GLY A 134 11.37 -12.63 13.37
C GLY A 134 11.43 -11.36 14.21
N LEU A 135 10.30 -10.70 14.48
CA LEU A 135 10.24 -9.44 15.21
C LEU A 135 9.54 -9.55 16.56
N SER A 136 10.00 -8.73 17.50
CA SER A 136 9.29 -8.55 18.77
C SER A 136 7.99 -7.76 18.59
N GLY A 137 7.02 -7.96 19.49
CA GLY A 137 5.73 -7.27 19.46
C GLY A 137 5.83 -5.73 19.48
N TRP A 138 6.81 -5.16 20.21
CA TRP A 138 7.00 -3.70 20.22
C TRP A 138 7.52 -3.19 18.87
N ALA A 139 8.38 -3.94 18.18
CA ALA A 139 8.92 -3.57 16.89
C ALA A 139 7.83 -3.63 15.81
N ILE A 140 6.98 -4.67 15.85
CA ILE A 140 5.79 -4.79 14.99
C ILE A 140 4.85 -3.61 15.23
N LEU A 141 4.55 -3.27 16.50
CA LEU A 141 3.68 -2.14 16.85
C LEU A 141 4.24 -0.82 16.32
N LEU A 142 5.52 -0.55 16.55
CA LEU A 142 6.15 0.70 16.12
C LEU A 142 6.20 0.81 14.59
N VAL A 143 6.68 -0.23 13.91
CA VAL A 143 6.97 -0.16 12.46
C VAL A 143 5.72 -0.44 11.63
N MET A 144 5.05 -1.56 11.85
CA MET A 144 3.96 -2.01 10.98
C MET A 144 2.61 -1.38 11.35
N VAL A 145 2.35 -1.15 12.64
CA VAL A 145 1.05 -0.62 13.08
C VAL A 145 1.04 0.90 13.08
N ILE A 146 2.15 1.57 13.43
CA ILE A 146 2.18 3.03 13.58
C ILE A 146 2.91 3.70 12.42
N MET A 147 4.21 3.44 12.27
CA MET A 147 5.08 4.17 11.35
C MET A 147 4.64 4.00 9.89
N ALA A 148 4.50 2.76 9.43
CA ALA A 148 4.13 2.45 8.06
C ALA A 148 2.78 3.10 7.67
N PRO A 149 1.66 2.90 8.40
CA PRO A 149 0.41 3.57 8.09
C PRO A 149 0.49 5.11 8.04
N ILE A 150 1.24 5.76 8.93
CA ILE A 150 1.39 7.23 8.90
C ILE A 150 2.06 7.67 7.60
N PHE A 151 3.23 7.12 7.30
CA PHE A 151 4.01 7.52 6.14
C PHE A 151 3.33 7.12 4.83
N GLU A 152 2.74 5.93 4.77
CA GLU A 152 2.05 5.45 3.59
C GLU A 152 0.81 6.28 3.28
N GLU A 153 -0.01 6.61 4.28
CA GLU A 153 -1.18 7.46 4.02
C GLU A 153 -0.76 8.88 3.59
N ILE A 154 0.32 9.44 4.15
CA ILE A 154 0.89 10.70 3.66
C ILE A 154 1.34 10.57 2.20
N LEU A 155 2.11 9.53 1.86
CA LEU A 155 2.65 9.35 0.52
C LEU A 155 1.57 9.06 -0.53
N PHE A 156 0.64 8.16 -0.23
CA PHE A 156 -0.31 7.67 -1.22
C PHE A 156 -1.64 8.41 -1.21
N ARG A 157 -2.02 9.07 -0.11
CA ARG A 157 -3.24 9.90 -0.10
C ARG A 157 -2.90 11.37 -0.21
N LYS A 158 -2.09 11.91 0.71
CA LYS A 158 -1.82 13.35 0.70
C LYS A 158 -0.92 13.79 -0.45
N VAL A 159 0.11 13.02 -0.78
CA VAL A 159 1.10 13.40 -1.80
C VAL A 159 0.63 13.01 -3.20
N LEU A 160 0.13 11.77 -3.39
CA LEU A 160 -0.35 11.29 -4.68
C LEU A 160 -1.72 11.86 -5.08
N ILE A 161 -2.77 11.64 -4.29
CA ILE A 161 -4.16 11.92 -4.70
C ILE A 161 -4.35 13.42 -4.95
N ASP A 162 -3.79 14.28 -4.10
CA ASP A 162 -3.80 15.75 -4.26
C ASP A 162 -3.33 16.22 -5.64
N ARG A 163 -2.43 15.46 -6.29
CA ARG A 163 -1.86 15.75 -7.61
C ARG A 163 -2.56 15.02 -8.76
N VAL A 164 -3.19 13.88 -8.49
CA VAL A 164 -3.88 13.08 -9.52
C VAL A 164 -5.34 13.47 -9.68
N ARG A 165 -5.99 14.02 -8.64
CA ARG A 165 -7.42 14.33 -8.64
C ARG A 165 -7.84 15.32 -9.75
N VAL A 166 -6.93 16.16 -10.25
CA VAL A 166 -7.16 17.01 -11.43
C VAL A 166 -7.61 16.22 -12.68
N TYR A 167 -7.29 14.93 -12.74
CA TYR A 167 -7.66 14.00 -13.81
C TYR A 167 -8.94 13.19 -13.52
N GLY A 168 -9.55 13.40 -12.34
CA GLY A 168 -10.81 12.80 -11.91
C GLY A 168 -10.67 11.83 -10.73
N ASP A 169 -11.73 11.67 -9.94
CA ASP A 169 -11.70 10.85 -8.73
C ASP A 169 -11.37 9.38 -9.04
N LYS A 170 -11.92 8.82 -10.12
CA LYS A 170 -11.65 7.43 -10.55
C LYS A 170 -10.18 7.19 -10.85
N ALA A 171 -9.55 8.12 -11.57
CA ALA A 171 -8.12 8.04 -11.89
C ALA A 171 -7.28 8.10 -10.61
N ALA A 172 -7.60 9.01 -9.69
CA ALA A 172 -6.90 9.14 -8.41
C ALA A 172 -7.04 7.90 -7.52
N ILE A 173 -8.25 7.34 -7.41
CA ILE A 173 -8.52 6.14 -6.60
C ILE A 173 -7.78 4.93 -7.14
N ILE A 174 -7.91 4.64 -8.45
CA ILE A 174 -7.30 3.46 -9.05
C ILE A 174 -5.78 3.60 -9.08
N MET A 175 -5.25 4.77 -9.42
CA MET A 175 -3.79 5.00 -9.40
C MET A 175 -3.23 4.87 -7.99
N SER A 176 -3.88 5.46 -6.99
CA SER A 176 -3.48 5.33 -5.58
C SER A 176 -3.46 3.88 -5.13
N GLY A 177 -4.56 3.14 -5.33
CA GLY A 177 -4.62 1.71 -4.99
C GLY A 177 -3.54 0.90 -5.71
N PHE A 178 -3.36 1.12 -7.00
CA PHE A 178 -2.43 0.34 -7.84
C PHE A 178 -0.96 0.57 -7.48
N ILE A 179 -0.54 1.84 -7.36
CA ILE A 179 0.83 2.17 -6.93
C ILE A 179 1.07 1.67 -5.51
N PHE A 180 0.09 1.84 -4.61
CA PHE A 180 0.20 1.36 -3.23
C PHE A 180 0.39 -0.16 -3.15
N GLY A 181 -0.43 -0.93 -3.87
CA GLY A 181 -0.31 -2.39 -3.94
C GLY A 181 1.02 -2.85 -4.54
N LEU A 182 1.45 -2.26 -5.66
CA LEU A 182 2.74 -2.62 -6.29
C LEU A 182 3.93 -2.26 -5.41
N SER A 183 3.83 -1.21 -4.59
CA SER A 183 4.93 -0.77 -3.72
C SER A 183 5.27 -1.76 -2.59
N HIS A 184 4.41 -2.76 -2.34
CA HIS A 184 4.67 -3.81 -1.37
C HIS A 184 5.60 -4.91 -1.90
N GLY A 185 5.77 -5.00 -3.22
CA GLY A 185 6.82 -5.82 -3.82
C GLY A 185 6.65 -7.34 -3.69
N ASN A 186 5.45 -7.86 -3.40
CA ASN A 186 5.15 -9.29 -3.39
C ASN A 186 3.65 -9.57 -3.59
N PHE A 187 3.31 -10.78 -4.05
CA PHE A 187 1.93 -11.15 -4.38
C PHE A 187 1.05 -11.45 -3.17
N TYR A 188 1.63 -11.87 -2.03
CA TYR A 188 0.88 -12.04 -0.79
C TYR A 188 0.26 -10.72 -0.33
N GLN A 189 0.96 -9.60 -0.56
CA GLN A 189 0.51 -8.27 -0.14
C GLN A 189 -0.21 -7.46 -1.22
N PHE A 190 0.20 -7.62 -2.48
CA PHE A 190 -0.28 -6.80 -3.60
C PHE A 190 -1.80 -6.62 -3.64
N PHE A 191 -2.55 -7.72 -3.64
CA PHE A 191 -3.99 -7.68 -3.87
C PHE A 191 -4.75 -7.03 -2.71
N TYR A 192 -4.43 -7.39 -1.45
CA TYR A 192 -5.10 -6.77 -0.33
C TYR A 192 -4.71 -5.30 -0.18
N ALA A 193 -3.45 -4.94 -0.42
CA ALA A 193 -2.99 -3.56 -0.37
C ALA A 193 -3.68 -2.74 -1.46
N PHE A 194 -3.83 -3.29 -2.68
CA PHE A 194 -4.58 -2.66 -3.77
C PHE A 194 -6.03 -2.34 -3.38
N PHE A 195 -6.78 -3.32 -2.87
CA PHE A 195 -8.20 -3.12 -2.52
C PHE A 195 -8.38 -2.17 -1.33
N ILE A 196 -7.58 -2.32 -0.27
CA ILE A 196 -7.59 -1.38 0.87
C ILE A 196 -7.24 0.02 0.38
N GLY A 197 -6.22 0.15 -0.47
CA GLY A 197 -5.79 1.41 -1.05
C GLY A 197 -6.88 2.11 -1.87
N ILE A 198 -7.73 1.35 -2.58
CA ILE A 198 -8.92 1.89 -3.27
C ILE A 198 -9.92 2.48 -2.27
N VAL A 199 -10.25 1.73 -1.22
CA VAL A 199 -11.27 2.17 -0.24
C VAL A 199 -10.76 3.38 0.55
N LEU A 200 -9.50 3.36 1.00
CA LEU A 200 -8.89 4.49 1.70
C LEU A 200 -8.75 5.73 0.80
N ALA A 201 -8.43 5.55 -0.49
CA ALA A 201 -8.41 6.66 -1.44
C ALA A 201 -9.80 7.31 -1.60
N TYR A 202 -10.86 6.49 -1.70
CA TYR A 202 -12.23 7.00 -1.75
C TYR A 202 -12.58 7.79 -0.47
N ILE A 203 -12.30 7.22 0.71
CA ILE A 203 -12.52 7.91 2.00
C ILE A 203 -11.75 9.24 2.04
N TYR A 204 -10.49 9.26 1.65
CA TYR A 204 -9.69 10.48 1.67
C TYR A 204 -10.24 11.57 0.73
N ILE A 205 -10.64 11.21 -0.49
CA ILE A 205 -11.21 12.16 -1.46
C ILE A 205 -12.48 12.82 -0.93
N HIS A 206 -13.37 12.05 -0.30
CA HIS A 206 -14.65 12.57 0.19
C HIS A 206 -14.56 13.27 1.54
N THR A 207 -13.63 12.87 2.40
CA THR A 207 -13.50 13.48 3.74
C THR A 207 -12.47 14.60 3.80
N GLY A 208 -11.49 14.59 2.89
CA GLY A 208 -10.33 15.47 2.94
C GLY A 208 -9.42 15.26 4.16
N LYS A 209 -9.66 14.23 4.98
CA LYS A 209 -9.09 14.09 6.32
C LYS A 209 -8.24 12.83 6.41
N LEU A 210 -6.93 13.03 6.42
CA LEU A 210 -5.94 11.96 6.48
C LEU A 210 -6.05 11.12 7.76
N ARG A 211 -6.48 11.73 8.88
CA ARG A 211 -6.65 11.02 10.17
C ARG A 211 -7.56 9.80 10.06
N TYR A 212 -8.58 9.81 9.21
CA TYR A 212 -9.49 8.68 9.08
C TYR A 212 -8.80 7.49 8.41
N THR A 213 -8.04 7.75 7.34
CA THR A 213 -7.34 6.68 6.64
C THR A 213 -6.15 6.15 7.44
N ILE A 214 -5.43 7.02 8.15
CA ILE A 214 -4.37 6.61 9.11
C ILE A 214 -4.96 5.68 10.17
N LEU A 215 -6.04 6.08 10.85
CA LEU A 215 -6.63 5.26 11.92
C LEU A 215 -7.14 3.91 11.40
N PHE A 216 -7.75 3.89 10.21
CA PHE A 216 -8.21 2.63 9.60
C PHE A 216 -7.04 1.71 9.28
N HIS A 217 -6.00 2.25 8.68
CA HIS A 217 -4.82 1.49 8.30
C HIS A 217 -4.06 0.97 9.54
N MET A 218 -3.90 1.79 10.58
CA MET A 218 -3.37 1.35 11.88
C MET A 218 -4.21 0.21 12.47
N ALA A 219 -5.54 0.34 12.49
CA ALA A 219 -6.43 -0.68 13.03
C ALA A 219 -6.36 -2.00 12.22
N ILE A 220 -6.33 -1.92 10.89
CA ILE A 220 -6.16 -3.08 10.01
C ILE A 220 -4.85 -3.79 10.31
N ASN A 221 -3.74 -3.05 10.38
CA ASN A 221 -2.43 -3.63 10.64
C ASN A 221 -2.36 -4.21 12.06
N PHE A 222 -2.94 -3.55 13.06
CA PHE A 222 -3.02 -4.08 14.41
C PHE A 222 -3.80 -5.40 14.49
N ILE A 223 -4.97 -5.46 13.85
CA ILE A 223 -5.81 -6.67 13.80
C ILE A 223 -5.07 -7.80 13.10
N GLY A 224 -4.45 -7.52 11.95
CA GLY A 224 -3.76 -8.51 11.13
C GLY A 224 -2.41 -8.98 11.69
N SER A 225 -1.73 -8.16 12.51
CA SER A 225 -0.40 -8.48 13.08
C SER A 225 -0.49 -8.82 14.57
N ILE A 226 -0.46 -7.83 15.46
CA ILE A 226 -0.40 -8.01 16.91
C ILE A 226 -1.56 -8.88 17.43
N LEU A 227 -2.80 -8.50 17.12
CA LEU A 227 -3.97 -9.25 17.57
C LEU A 227 -4.01 -10.65 16.93
N GLY A 228 -3.72 -10.72 15.63
CA GLY A 228 -3.63 -11.98 14.89
C GLY A 228 -2.64 -12.96 15.53
N LEU A 229 -1.42 -12.51 15.85
CA LEU A 229 -0.39 -13.31 16.52
C LEU A 229 -0.83 -13.75 17.91
N LYS A 230 -1.41 -12.83 18.71
CA LYS A 230 -1.89 -13.14 20.07
C LYS A 230 -3.01 -14.17 20.08
N VAL A 231 -3.89 -14.14 19.07
CA VAL A 231 -4.94 -15.16 18.91
C VAL A 231 -4.34 -16.54 18.61
N GLN A 232 -3.23 -16.62 17.85
CA GLN A 232 -2.57 -17.90 17.55
C GLN A 232 -1.93 -18.54 18.79
N GLU A 233 -1.56 -17.76 19.82
CA GLU A 233 -1.05 -18.28 21.09
C GLU A 233 -2.13 -19.05 21.88
N VAL A 234 -3.41 -18.77 21.65
CA VAL A 234 -4.54 -19.31 22.40
C VAL A 234 -5.51 -20.03 21.46
N ARG A 235 -5.33 -21.34 21.29
CA ARG A 235 -6.03 -22.16 20.26
C ARG A 235 -7.55 -21.99 20.21
N TRP A 236 -8.22 -21.83 21.36
CA TRP A 236 -9.68 -21.69 21.42
C TRP A 236 -10.19 -20.32 20.95
N LEU A 237 -9.33 -19.30 20.91
CA LEU A 237 -9.67 -17.97 20.35
C LEU A 237 -9.67 -17.97 18.82
N ILE A 238 -8.94 -18.87 18.16
CA ILE A 238 -8.83 -18.94 16.70
C ILE A 238 -10.19 -19.04 15.99
N PRO A 239 -11.09 -19.98 16.34
CA PRO A 239 -12.40 -20.07 15.68
C PRO A 239 -13.27 -18.84 15.96
N ILE A 240 -13.22 -18.28 17.18
CA ILE A 240 -13.98 -17.07 17.54
C ILE A 240 -13.54 -15.88 16.70
N TYR A 241 -12.22 -15.64 16.65
CA TYR A 241 -11.62 -14.59 15.83
C TYR A 241 -11.99 -14.77 14.35
N SER A 242 -11.89 -15.99 13.84
CA SER A 242 -12.24 -16.30 12.44
C SER A 242 -13.70 -16.00 12.14
N ILE A 243 -14.63 -16.38 13.03
CA ILE A 243 -16.06 -16.08 12.86
C ILE A 243 -16.32 -14.57 12.88
N ILE A 244 -15.71 -13.83 13.82
CA ILE A 244 -15.82 -12.36 13.87
C ILE A 244 -15.33 -11.72 12.57
N MET A 245 -14.17 -12.16 12.08
CA MET A 245 -13.61 -11.65 10.82
C MET A 245 -14.52 -11.98 9.62
N LEU A 246 -15.07 -13.19 9.55
CA LEU A 246 -16.01 -13.57 8.50
C LEU A 246 -17.31 -12.76 8.55
N MET A 247 -17.86 -12.50 9.74
CA MET A 247 -19.03 -11.64 9.92
C MET A 247 -18.74 -10.21 9.47
N ALA A 248 -17.57 -9.66 9.84
CA ALA A 248 -17.13 -8.33 9.40
C ALA A 248 -17.01 -8.24 7.87
N VAL A 249 -16.42 -9.27 7.25
CA VAL A 249 -16.29 -9.37 5.79
C VAL A 249 -17.66 -9.47 5.11
N ALA A 250 -18.56 -10.31 5.61
CA ALA A 250 -19.91 -10.45 5.06
C ALA A 250 -20.70 -9.13 5.17
N ALA A 251 -20.64 -8.47 6.34
CA ALA A 251 -21.27 -7.16 6.55
C ALA A 251 -20.70 -6.10 5.59
N GLY A 252 -19.38 -6.02 5.44
CA GLY A 252 -18.74 -5.08 4.52
C GLY A 252 -19.12 -5.30 3.06
N ILE A 253 -19.25 -6.56 2.63
CA ILE A 253 -19.73 -6.92 1.28
C ILE A 253 -21.16 -6.43 1.09
N VAL A 254 -22.07 -6.75 2.02
CA VAL A 254 -23.48 -6.33 1.95
C VAL A 254 -23.59 -4.80 1.90
N ILE A 255 -22.88 -4.09 2.79
CA ILE A 255 -22.85 -2.64 2.85
C ILE A 255 -22.36 -2.04 1.53
N PHE A 256 -21.26 -2.58 0.97
CA PHE A 256 -20.73 -2.12 -0.32
C PHE A 256 -21.78 -2.28 -1.42
N PHE A 257 -22.39 -3.46 -1.56
CA PHE A 257 -23.35 -3.71 -2.64
C PHE A 257 -24.65 -2.92 -2.49
N GLN A 258 -25.10 -2.64 -1.26
CA GLN A 258 -26.26 -1.76 -1.00
C GLN A 258 -25.98 -0.31 -1.38
N ASN A 259 -24.75 0.17 -1.16
CA ASN A 259 -24.39 1.58 -1.35
C ASN A 259 -23.65 1.85 -2.68
N ARG A 260 -23.30 0.83 -3.47
CA ARG A 260 -22.48 0.98 -4.69
C ARG A 260 -23.04 1.97 -5.71
N LYS A 261 -24.37 2.10 -5.78
CA LYS A 261 -25.06 3.03 -6.68
C LYS A 261 -25.02 4.47 -6.19
N ASN A 262 -24.76 4.68 -4.90
CA ASN A 262 -24.67 5.99 -4.26
C ASN A 262 -23.22 6.50 -4.21
N LEU A 263 -22.26 5.78 -4.77
CA LEU A 263 -20.87 6.23 -4.85
C LEU A 263 -20.78 7.42 -5.81
N ILE A 264 -20.22 8.52 -5.32
CA ILE A 264 -20.11 9.77 -6.07
C ILE A 264 -18.68 9.88 -6.60
N PHE A 265 -18.54 10.14 -7.90
CA PHE A 265 -17.23 10.37 -8.51
C PHE A 265 -17.29 11.67 -9.30
N GLN A 266 -16.45 12.64 -8.92
CA GLN A 266 -16.36 13.91 -9.62
C GLN A 266 -15.41 13.78 -10.82
N PRO A 267 -15.80 14.31 -12.01
CA PRO A 267 -14.90 14.39 -13.15
C PRO A 267 -13.76 15.37 -12.86
N GLY A 268 -12.61 15.14 -13.48
CA GLY A 268 -11.45 16.01 -13.32
C GLY A 268 -11.52 17.22 -14.26
N GLN A 269 -10.86 18.32 -13.89
CA GLN A 269 -10.68 19.48 -14.79
C GLN A 269 -9.97 19.11 -16.09
N LYS A 270 -9.09 18.10 -16.03
CA LYS A 270 -8.38 17.52 -17.18
C LYS A 270 -8.79 16.07 -17.33
N GLU A 271 -10.08 15.79 -17.46
CA GLU A 271 -10.60 14.43 -17.45
C GLU A 271 -9.87 13.54 -18.46
N THR A 272 -9.28 12.46 -17.96
CA THR A 272 -8.55 11.47 -18.78
C THR A 272 -9.31 10.16 -18.94
N TRP A 273 -10.49 10.02 -18.33
CA TRP A 273 -11.23 8.77 -18.25
C TRP A 273 -12.00 8.52 -19.56
N GLY A 274 -11.72 7.40 -20.24
CA GLY A 274 -12.30 7.10 -21.56
C GLY A 274 -11.43 6.21 -22.45
N ARG A 275 -11.71 6.15 -23.76
CA ARG A 275 -11.01 5.27 -24.73
C ARG A 275 -9.54 5.70 -24.88
N GLY A 276 -8.59 4.83 -24.55
CA GLY A 276 -7.14 5.11 -24.62
C GLY A 276 -6.53 5.76 -23.36
N SER A 277 -7.34 5.95 -22.30
CA SER A 277 -6.92 6.43 -20.97
C SER A 277 -5.83 5.55 -20.36
N PHE A 278 -6.02 4.23 -20.36
CA PHE A 278 -5.09 3.26 -19.79
C PHE A 278 -3.65 3.42 -20.30
N LYS A 279 -3.46 3.52 -21.62
CA LYS A 279 -2.13 3.71 -22.22
C LYS A 279 -1.48 5.02 -21.74
N THR A 280 -2.28 6.06 -21.60
CA THR A 280 -1.82 7.39 -21.16
C THR A 280 -1.39 7.37 -19.69
N LEU A 281 -2.17 6.70 -18.84
CA LEU A 281 -1.97 6.63 -17.40
C LEU A 281 -0.84 5.67 -17.00
N PHE A 282 -0.73 4.51 -17.65
CA PHE A 282 0.12 3.40 -17.18
C PHE A 282 1.25 3.00 -18.14
N LEU A 283 1.19 3.32 -19.45
CA LEU A 283 2.20 2.89 -20.43
C LEU A 283 3.12 4.03 -20.88
N ASN A 284 3.41 4.95 -19.98
CA ASN A 284 4.39 6.02 -20.20
C ASN A 284 5.74 5.65 -19.56
N PHE A 285 6.81 6.34 -19.96
CA PHE A 285 8.19 5.95 -19.61
C PHE A 285 8.42 5.84 -18.10
N GLY A 286 7.97 6.81 -17.30
CA GLY A 286 8.14 6.76 -15.85
C GLY A 286 7.32 5.66 -15.18
N MET A 287 6.12 5.33 -15.69
CA MET A 287 5.34 4.20 -15.18
C MET A 287 5.96 2.86 -15.55
N ILE A 288 6.53 2.73 -16.76
CA ILE A 288 7.31 1.54 -17.14
C ILE A 288 8.51 1.37 -16.20
N PHE A 289 9.23 2.45 -15.90
CA PHE A 289 10.32 2.42 -14.91
C PHE A 289 9.84 1.93 -13.53
N PHE A 290 8.72 2.47 -13.03
CA PHE A 290 8.11 2.01 -11.78
C PHE A 290 7.73 0.52 -11.82
N PHE A 291 7.16 0.05 -12.94
CA PHE A 291 6.78 -1.35 -13.09
C PHE A 291 7.97 -2.28 -13.14
N LEU A 292 9.04 -1.93 -13.85
CA LEU A 292 10.25 -2.75 -13.89
C LEU A 292 10.85 -2.92 -12.49
N LEU A 293 10.93 -1.84 -11.71
CA LEU A 293 11.41 -1.90 -10.33
C LEU A 293 10.48 -2.69 -9.41
N SER A 294 9.16 -2.51 -9.57
CA SER A 294 8.17 -3.29 -8.83
C SER A 294 8.32 -4.78 -9.18
N THR A 295 8.36 -5.16 -10.46
CA THR A 295 8.58 -6.55 -10.87
C THR A 295 9.89 -7.11 -10.31
N ALA A 296 10.97 -6.34 -10.28
CA ALA A 296 12.22 -6.76 -9.64
C ALA A 296 12.01 -7.11 -8.16
N THR A 297 11.28 -6.28 -7.39
CA THR A 297 10.97 -6.59 -5.98
C THR A 297 10.14 -7.87 -5.83
N PHE A 298 9.13 -8.09 -6.68
CA PHE A 298 8.34 -9.34 -6.67
C PHE A 298 9.20 -10.55 -7.00
N VAL A 299 10.11 -10.46 -7.96
CA VAL A 299 11.00 -11.59 -8.27
C VAL A 299 11.95 -11.86 -7.10
N LEU A 300 12.52 -10.82 -6.51
CA LEU A 300 13.44 -10.93 -5.37
C LEU A 300 12.76 -11.47 -4.11
N SER A 301 11.46 -11.23 -3.91
CA SER A 301 10.72 -11.79 -2.77
C SER A 301 10.52 -13.31 -2.89
N GLU A 302 10.48 -13.85 -4.10
CA GLU A 302 10.24 -15.29 -4.34
C GLU A 302 11.51 -16.12 -4.45
N ILE A 303 12.68 -15.52 -4.74
CA ILE A 303 13.95 -16.27 -4.93
C ILE A 303 14.57 -16.74 -3.60
N ARG A 304 14.02 -16.31 -2.46
CA ARG A 304 14.47 -16.73 -1.13
C ARG A 304 14.17 -18.21 -0.85
#